data_AF-A0A7V2V664-F1
#
_entry.id   AF-A0A7V2V664-F1
#
_cell.length_a   1.000
_cell.length_b   1.000
_cell.length_c   1.000
_cell.angle_alpha   90.00
_cell.angle_beta   90.00
_cell.angle_gamma   90.00
#
_symmetry.space_group_name_H-M   'P 1'
#
loop_
_entity.id
_entity.type
_entity.pdbx_description
1 polymer ?
#
loop_
_entity_poly.entity_id
_entity_poly.type
_entity_poly.pdbx_seq_one_letter_code
_entity_poly.pdbx_strand_id
1 'polypeptide(L)'
;MFLSGNFWRIILRGFFCLVIFFIAFLNGQAKDSAEEIKDKLEEVEEKLEKQEAKKTTIAEDLEKIEKNINLIKRELEKTEQILGQYENEIKLANGRITEIEKRIEKKRQTLGIYLRIFVQTEKERDLILINKQEDVGGYLRALEDYEKIQEKIEVQLLEISQEKNKEEQEREIISSKREAQQRVYWMQNDQKGDLEFEENRKKLYLNKTQKDIDLLTAEKAELRKQLNALQSLGQSINLEKAIEIAKKVSQKTKVRTAFLLGVLRVESNMGQNVGGGTYKNDMNPALHETFKDICKELGLDPKKMPVSRRVCYNPKAKDGCGGWGGAMGPAQFMPSTWLAYKDRVAKMTGNNPPNPWDLEDALTAMGIKLAAVPGVTSGKESAEKKAAAMYLAGSAWENYSWYGERVLYYADGFEKYMND
;
A
#
# COMPACT_ATOMS: atom_id res chain seq x y z
N MET A 1 53.79 -66.51 13.46
CA MET A 1 54.83 -65.50 13.77
C MET A 1 54.13 -64.15 13.87
N PHE A 2 54.39 -63.44 14.97
CA PHE A 2 53.71 -62.24 15.46
C PHE A 2 54.02 -60.95 14.67
N LEU A 3 53.28 -59.87 15.06
CA LEU A 3 53.56 -58.42 14.96
C LEU A 3 52.93 -57.70 13.74
N SER A 4 52.29 -56.53 13.84
CA SER A 4 51.91 -55.65 14.96
C SER A 4 51.05 -54.50 14.41
N GLY A 5 50.01 -54.09 15.14
CA GLY A 5 49.26 -52.85 14.88
C GLY A 5 49.95 -51.59 15.40
N ASN A 6 49.33 -50.43 15.14
CA ASN A 6 49.59 -49.09 15.71
C ASN A 6 50.43 -48.05 14.94
N PHE A 7 50.34 -47.94 13.60
CA PHE A 7 50.92 -46.76 12.91
C PHE A 7 49.95 -45.88 12.09
N TRP A 8 48.69 -46.28 11.89
CA TRP A 8 47.73 -45.51 11.06
C TRP A 8 46.68 -44.71 11.83
N ARG A 9 46.85 -44.53 13.15
CA ARG A 9 45.84 -43.90 14.02
C ARG A 9 46.07 -42.43 14.39
N ILE A 10 47.20 -41.82 13.99
CA ILE A 10 47.58 -40.48 14.48
C ILE A 10 47.47 -39.36 13.42
N ILE A 11 47.57 -39.64 12.11
CA ILE A 11 47.58 -38.58 11.07
C ILE A 11 46.18 -38.13 10.60
N LEU A 12 45.12 -38.92 10.81
CA LEU A 12 43.74 -38.52 10.47
C LEU A 12 43.01 -37.69 11.54
N ARG A 13 43.64 -37.42 12.69
CA ARG A 13 43.01 -36.64 13.79
C ARG A 13 43.28 -35.14 13.73
N GLY A 14 44.25 -34.68 12.91
CA GLY A 14 44.61 -33.26 12.80
C GLY A 14 43.78 -32.42 11.83
N PHE A 15 43.19 -33.03 10.79
CA PHE A 15 42.49 -32.28 9.73
C PHE A 15 40.96 -32.17 9.94
N PHE A 16 40.41 -32.97 10.85
CA PHE A 16 38.96 -33.06 11.08
C PHE A 16 38.44 -32.01 12.08
N CYS A 17 39.33 -31.35 12.84
CA CYS A 17 38.93 -30.33 13.83
C CYS A 17 38.72 -28.92 13.24
N LEU A 18 39.26 -28.61 12.05
CA LEU A 18 39.13 -27.28 11.43
C LEU A 18 37.89 -27.13 10.52
N VAL A 19 37.34 -28.22 9.99
CA VAL A 19 36.14 -28.17 9.10
C VAL A 19 34.82 -28.16 9.89
N ILE A 20 34.83 -28.70 11.12
CA ILE A 20 33.62 -28.79 11.96
C ILE A 20 33.24 -27.44 12.58
N PHE A 21 34.21 -26.53 12.81
CA PHE A 21 33.94 -25.19 13.34
C PHE A 21 33.29 -24.27 12.28
N PHE A 22 33.59 -24.45 10.99
CA PHE A 22 33.05 -23.61 9.91
C PHE A 22 31.58 -23.91 9.55
N ILE A 23 31.15 -25.18 9.65
CA ILE A 23 29.77 -25.60 9.35
C ILE A 23 28.80 -25.27 10.50
N ALA A 24 29.29 -25.25 11.74
CA ALA A 24 28.49 -24.86 12.91
C ALA A 24 28.17 -23.36 12.92
N PHE A 25 29.06 -22.52 12.39
CA PHE A 25 28.85 -21.07 12.25
C PHE A 25 27.79 -20.73 11.19
N LEU A 26 27.72 -21.48 10.08
CA LEU A 26 26.76 -21.28 8.98
C LEU A 26 25.32 -21.73 9.31
N ASN A 27 25.14 -22.81 10.08
CA ASN A 27 23.80 -23.31 10.44
C ASN A 27 23.16 -22.60 11.65
N GLY A 28 23.95 -21.92 12.48
CA GLY A 28 23.43 -21.04 13.53
C GLY A 28 22.77 -19.79 12.96
N GLN A 29 23.38 -19.19 11.93
CA GLN A 29 22.85 -17.98 11.29
C GLN A 29 21.48 -18.19 10.62
N ALA A 30 21.19 -19.35 10.03
CA ALA A 30 19.95 -19.58 9.27
C ALA A 30 18.71 -19.86 10.15
N LYS A 31 18.87 -20.47 11.33
CA LYS A 31 17.75 -20.77 12.25
C LYS A 31 17.36 -19.54 13.08
N ASP A 32 18.35 -18.75 13.50
CA ASP A 32 18.13 -17.43 14.10
C ASP A 32 17.45 -16.49 13.10
N SER A 33 17.84 -16.53 11.81
CA SER A 33 17.22 -15.70 10.77
C SER A 33 15.72 -15.96 10.55
N ALA A 34 15.24 -17.19 10.69
CA ALA A 34 13.84 -17.53 10.38
C ALA A 34 12.86 -17.24 11.53
N GLU A 35 13.32 -17.42 12.77
CA GLU A 35 12.56 -17.00 13.96
C GLU A 35 12.55 -15.47 14.05
N GLU A 36 13.69 -14.82 13.77
CA GLU A 36 13.80 -13.36 13.69
C GLU A 36 12.91 -12.76 12.59
N ILE A 37 12.74 -13.44 11.45
CA ILE A 37 11.79 -13.03 10.39
C ILE A 37 10.33 -13.24 10.81
N LYS A 38 10.02 -14.24 11.64
CA LYS A 38 8.65 -14.45 12.17
C LYS A 38 8.30 -13.41 13.22
N ASP A 39 9.22 -13.10 14.12
CA ASP A 39 9.04 -12.03 15.11
C ASP A 39 8.91 -10.67 14.41
N LYS A 40 9.70 -10.44 13.35
CA LYS A 40 9.53 -9.26 12.48
C LYS A 40 8.19 -9.27 11.74
N LEU A 41 7.66 -10.42 11.34
CA LEU A 41 6.34 -10.52 10.71
C LEU A 41 5.21 -10.21 11.70
N GLU A 42 5.29 -10.70 12.93
CA GLU A 42 4.32 -10.40 13.98
C GLU A 42 4.37 -8.92 14.37
N GLU A 43 5.57 -8.36 14.49
CA GLU A 43 5.77 -6.93 14.73
C GLU A 43 5.26 -6.06 13.56
N VAL A 44 5.49 -6.49 12.31
CA VAL A 44 4.96 -5.81 11.11
C VAL A 44 3.44 -5.98 11.00
N GLU A 45 2.87 -7.11 11.43
CA GLU A 45 1.43 -7.35 11.47
C GLU A 45 0.74 -6.50 12.54
N GLU A 46 1.31 -6.38 13.74
CA GLU A 46 0.81 -5.49 14.79
C GLU A 46 0.95 -4.02 14.37
N LYS A 47 2.05 -3.66 13.70
CA LYS A 47 2.22 -2.31 13.11
C LYS A 47 1.20 -2.06 12.00
N LEU A 48 0.90 -3.04 11.15
CA LEU A 48 -0.13 -2.95 10.12
C LEU A 48 -1.51 -2.77 10.74
N GLU A 49 -1.89 -3.56 11.74
CA GLU A 49 -3.18 -3.44 12.42
C GLU A 49 -3.32 -2.07 13.10
N LYS A 50 -2.26 -1.58 13.76
CA LYS A 50 -2.22 -0.22 14.31
C LYS A 50 -2.31 0.86 13.23
N GLN A 51 -1.69 0.66 12.06
CA GLN A 51 -1.78 1.62 10.94
C GLN A 51 -3.12 1.56 10.22
N GLU A 52 -3.78 0.40 10.16
CA GLU A 52 -5.15 0.23 9.64
C GLU A 52 -6.21 0.82 10.59
N ALA A 53 -6.02 0.68 11.91
CA ALA A 53 -6.83 1.39 12.91
C ALA A 53 -6.59 2.92 12.87
N LYS A 54 -5.35 3.36 12.60
CA LYS A 54 -5.07 4.77 12.30
C LYS A 54 -5.70 5.20 11.00
N LYS A 55 -5.76 4.35 9.97
CA LYS A 55 -6.41 4.66 8.68
C LYS A 55 -7.90 4.92 8.84
N THR A 56 -8.59 4.18 9.71
CA THR A 56 -10.00 4.45 10.03
C THR A 56 -10.19 5.76 10.78
N THR A 57 -9.32 6.08 11.74
CA THR A 57 -9.32 7.40 12.42
C THR A 57 -8.98 8.55 11.46
N ILE A 58 -8.00 8.33 10.57
CA ILE A 58 -7.58 9.27 9.53
C ILE A 58 -8.66 9.45 8.48
N ALA A 59 -9.52 8.46 8.23
CA ALA A 59 -10.65 8.62 7.33
C ALA A 59 -11.65 9.67 7.86
N GLU A 60 -11.91 9.68 9.17
CA GLU A 60 -12.75 10.72 9.81
C GLU A 60 -12.09 12.11 9.74
N ASP A 61 -10.79 12.19 9.96
CA ASP A 61 -10.06 13.45 9.86
C ASP A 61 -9.92 13.93 8.40
N LEU A 62 -9.80 13.02 7.43
CA LEU A 62 -9.85 13.33 6.01
C LEU A 62 -11.23 13.85 5.61
N GLU A 63 -12.31 13.31 6.17
CA GLU A 63 -13.66 13.82 5.93
C GLU A 63 -13.81 15.26 6.46
N LYS A 64 -13.25 15.56 7.64
CA LYS A 64 -13.21 16.94 8.19
C LYS A 64 -12.36 17.87 7.31
N ILE A 65 -11.19 17.42 6.86
CA ILE A 65 -10.32 18.17 5.95
C ILE A 65 -11.06 18.43 4.62
N GLU A 66 -11.74 17.43 4.06
CA GLU A 66 -12.54 17.58 2.83
C GLU A 66 -13.68 18.58 3.01
N LYS A 67 -14.38 18.53 4.14
CA LYS A 67 -15.41 19.51 4.51
C LYS A 67 -14.84 20.93 4.60
N ASN A 68 -13.68 21.09 5.24
CA ASN A 68 -13.00 22.39 5.34
C ASN A 68 -12.53 22.90 3.97
N ILE A 69 -11.92 22.06 3.14
CA ILE A 69 -11.54 22.41 1.76
C ILE A 69 -12.76 22.89 0.96
N ASN A 70 -13.87 22.16 1.04
CA ASN A 70 -15.10 22.55 0.33
C ASN A 70 -15.68 23.86 0.86
N LEU A 71 -15.57 24.13 2.16
CA LEU A 71 -15.97 25.40 2.76
C LEU A 71 -15.10 26.55 2.25
N ILE A 72 -13.77 26.40 2.30
CA ILE A 72 -12.82 27.41 1.79
C ILE A 72 -13.05 27.67 0.29
N LYS A 73 -13.29 26.64 -0.52
CA LYS A 73 -13.63 26.79 -1.95
C LYS A 73 -14.90 27.61 -2.18
N ARG A 74 -15.96 27.35 -1.41
CA ARG A 74 -17.20 28.15 -1.47
C ARG A 74 -16.97 29.60 -1.03
N GLU A 75 -16.10 29.83 -0.06
CA GLU A 75 -15.75 31.18 0.37
C GLU A 75 -14.92 31.91 -0.70
N LEU A 76 -13.99 31.23 -1.37
CA LEU A 76 -13.24 31.76 -2.52
C LEU A 76 -14.16 32.14 -3.69
N GLU A 77 -15.14 31.29 -4.01
CA GLU A 77 -16.14 31.60 -5.04
C GLU A 77 -16.94 32.86 -4.68
N LYS A 78 -17.33 33.02 -3.40
CA LYS A 78 -18.02 34.23 -2.93
C LYS A 78 -17.13 35.47 -3.02
N THR A 79 -15.86 35.38 -2.60
CA THR A 79 -14.96 36.53 -2.67
C THR A 79 -14.64 36.92 -4.11
N GLU A 80 -14.50 35.95 -5.01
CA GLU A 80 -14.34 36.19 -6.45
C GLU A 80 -15.56 36.93 -7.04
N GLN A 81 -16.78 36.50 -6.69
CA GLN A 81 -18.00 37.20 -7.10
C GLN A 81 -18.05 38.64 -6.59
N ILE A 82 -17.70 38.87 -5.32
CA ILE A 82 -17.67 40.21 -4.71
C ILE A 82 -16.62 41.10 -5.42
N LEU A 83 -15.43 40.56 -5.72
CA LEU A 83 -14.40 41.31 -6.45
C LEU A 83 -14.88 41.70 -7.86
N GLY A 84 -15.54 40.79 -8.57
CA GLY A 84 -16.15 41.08 -9.87
C GLY A 84 -17.26 42.12 -9.79
N GLN A 85 -18.06 42.12 -8.72
CA GLN A 85 -19.05 43.17 -8.47
C GLN A 85 -18.40 44.55 -8.28
N TYR A 86 -17.37 44.66 -7.44
CA TYR A 86 -16.65 45.92 -7.25
C TYR A 86 -15.97 46.42 -8.52
N GLU A 87 -15.37 45.53 -9.31
CA GLU A 87 -14.77 45.90 -10.60
C GLU A 87 -15.81 46.49 -11.56
N ASN A 88 -16.98 45.86 -11.66
CA ASN A 88 -18.09 46.37 -12.48
C ASN A 88 -18.63 47.72 -11.96
N GLU A 89 -18.82 47.88 -10.65
CA GLU A 89 -19.26 49.13 -10.05
C GLU A 89 -18.26 50.27 -10.29
N ILE A 90 -16.96 50.01 -10.12
CA ILE A 90 -15.88 50.97 -10.40
C ILE A 90 -15.88 51.34 -11.88
N LYS A 91 -16.05 50.37 -12.79
CA LYS A 91 -16.14 50.62 -14.24
C LYS A 91 -17.33 51.52 -14.58
N LEU A 92 -18.50 51.27 -14.00
CA LEU A 92 -19.69 52.10 -14.19
C LEU A 92 -19.50 53.51 -13.63
N ALA A 93 -18.91 53.66 -12.44
CA ALA A 93 -18.60 54.96 -11.84
C ALA A 93 -17.62 55.78 -12.69
N ASN A 94 -16.55 55.15 -13.21
CA ASN A 94 -15.63 55.82 -14.14
C ASN A 94 -16.36 56.29 -15.41
N GLY A 95 -17.27 55.48 -15.94
CA GLY A 95 -18.11 55.89 -17.07
C GLY A 95 -18.97 57.12 -16.75
N ARG A 96 -19.56 57.18 -15.55
CA ARG A 96 -20.32 58.36 -15.08
C ARG A 96 -19.43 59.59 -14.93
N ILE A 97 -18.22 59.45 -14.38
CA ILE A 97 -17.24 60.54 -14.28
C ILE A 97 -16.91 61.09 -15.67
N THR A 98 -16.60 60.23 -16.64
CA THR A 98 -16.32 60.67 -18.02
C THR A 98 -17.50 61.44 -18.63
N GLU A 99 -18.74 61.04 -18.36
CA GLU A 99 -19.92 61.79 -18.83
C GLU A 99 -20.13 63.11 -18.07
N ILE A 100 -19.81 63.18 -16.77
CA ILE A 100 -19.82 64.42 -15.99
C ILE A 100 -18.76 65.39 -16.53
N GLU A 101 -17.52 64.93 -16.76
CA GLU A 101 -16.42 65.72 -17.30
C GLU A 101 -16.79 66.32 -18.67
N LYS A 102 -17.43 65.53 -19.56
CA LYS A 102 -17.96 66.03 -20.85
C LYS A 102 -19.02 67.12 -20.66
N ARG A 103 -19.91 67.00 -19.67
CA ARG A 103 -20.93 68.03 -19.38
C ARG A 103 -20.29 69.29 -18.82
N ILE A 104 -19.34 69.17 -17.91
CA ILE A 104 -18.57 70.30 -17.37
C ILE A 104 -17.88 71.06 -18.50
N GLU A 105 -17.25 70.35 -19.44
CA GLU A 105 -16.56 70.97 -20.57
C GLU A 105 -17.52 71.73 -21.49
N LYS A 106 -18.67 71.14 -21.84
CA LYS A 106 -19.73 71.84 -22.60
C LYS A 106 -20.20 73.11 -21.88
N LYS A 107 -20.41 73.03 -20.57
CA LYS A 107 -20.82 74.18 -19.74
C LYS A 107 -19.74 75.27 -19.67
N ARG A 108 -18.45 74.89 -19.60
CA ARG A 108 -17.33 75.84 -19.69
C ARG A 108 -17.27 76.56 -21.03
N GLN A 109 -17.54 75.85 -22.12
CA GLN A 109 -17.61 76.47 -23.45
C GLN A 109 -18.74 77.50 -23.53
N THR A 110 -19.93 77.16 -23.01
CA THR A 110 -21.06 78.10 -22.89
C THR A 110 -20.72 79.30 -22.00
N LEU A 111 -20.09 79.07 -20.84
CA LEU A 111 -19.62 80.14 -19.97
C LEU A 111 -18.64 81.07 -20.70
N GLY A 112 -17.71 80.50 -21.47
CA GLY A 112 -16.78 81.28 -22.29
C GLY A 112 -17.48 82.14 -23.34
N ILE A 113 -18.59 81.67 -23.92
CA ILE A 113 -19.44 82.47 -24.81
C ILE A 113 -20.10 83.61 -24.01
N TYR A 114 -20.68 83.32 -22.85
CA TYR A 114 -21.34 84.34 -22.04
C TYR A 114 -20.37 85.42 -21.53
N LEU A 115 -19.17 85.04 -21.13
CA LEU A 115 -18.12 86.00 -20.73
C LEU A 115 -17.70 86.92 -21.88
N ARG A 116 -17.62 86.40 -23.11
CA ARG A 116 -17.33 87.24 -24.29
C ARG A 116 -18.46 88.24 -24.57
N ILE A 117 -19.72 87.77 -24.48
CA ILE A 117 -20.89 88.64 -24.62
C ILE A 117 -20.88 89.71 -23.52
N PHE A 118 -20.65 89.32 -22.27
CA PHE A 118 -20.58 90.23 -21.12
C PHE A 118 -19.58 91.36 -21.34
N VAL A 119 -18.35 91.05 -21.76
CA VAL A 119 -17.33 92.07 -22.07
C VAL A 119 -17.75 92.99 -23.21
N GLN A 120 -18.47 92.47 -24.21
CA GLN A 120 -19.00 93.30 -25.30
C GLN A 120 -20.12 94.23 -24.81
N THR A 121 -21.10 93.68 -24.09
CA THR A 121 -22.24 94.44 -23.55
C THR A 121 -21.79 95.48 -22.52
N GLU A 122 -20.75 95.20 -21.73
CA GLU A 122 -20.13 96.16 -20.83
C GLU A 122 -19.59 97.38 -21.58
N LYS A 123 -18.82 97.14 -22.65
CA LYS A 123 -18.28 98.22 -23.49
C LYS A 123 -19.39 99.03 -24.16
N GLU A 124 -20.41 98.37 -24.69
CA GLU A 124 -21.56 99.03 -25.33
C GLU A 124 -22.33 99.89 -24.32
N ARG A 125 -22.61 99.36 -23.12
CA ARG A 125 -23.23 100.10 -22.01
C ARG A 125 -22.40 101.34 -21.64
N ASP A 126 -21.09 101.19 -21.49
CA ASP A 126 -20.20 102.29 -21.10
C ASP A 126 -20.11 103.38 -22.17
N LEU A 127 -20.13 103.02 -23.46
CA LEU A 127 -20.19 103.96 -24.57
C LEU A 127 -21.53 104.72 -24.60
N ILE A 128 -22.66 104.03 -24.38
CA ILE A 128 -24.00 104.65 -24.32
C ILE A 128 -24.12 105.56 -23.08
N LEU A 129 -23.48 105.21 -21.96
CA LEU A 129 -23.44 106.03 -20.74
C LEU A 129 -22.76 107.38 -20.98
N ILE A 130 -21.70 107.42 -21.79
CA ILE A 130 -21.02 108.68 -22.15
C ILE A 130 -21.96 109.60 -22.96
N ASN A 131 -22.86 109.04 -23.77
CA ASN A 131 -23.86 109.81 -24.55
C ASN A 131 -25.25 109.87 -23.90
N LYS A 132 -25.36 109.66 -22.58
CA LYS A 132 -26.62 109.51 -21.84
C LYS A 132 -27.59 110.71 -21.94
N GLN A 133 -27.10 111.89 -22.28
CA GLN A 133 -27.95 113.08 -22.46
C GLN A 133 -28.89 112.97 -23.67
N GLU A 134 -28.63 112.05 -24.61
CA GLU A 134 -29.40 111.90 -25.86
C GLU A 134 -30.27 110.62 -25.93
N ASP A 135 -29.93 109.51 -25.24
CA ASP A 135 -30.70 108.24 -25.30
C ASP A 135 -30.75 107.47 -23.96
N VAL A 136 -31.65 107.90 -23.06
CA VAL A 136 -31.91 107.22 -21.77
C VAL A 136 -32.50 105.82 -21.96
N GLY A 137 -33.33 105.61 -22.99
CA GLY A 137 -33.97 104.32 -23.27
C GLY A 137 -32.99 103.26 -23.79
N GLY A 138 -31.99 103.68 -24.58
CA GLY A 138 -30.86 102.84 -24.98
C GLY A 138 -30.00 102.43 -23.80
N TYR A 139 -29.70 103.35 -22.88
CA TYR A 139 -28.93 103.03 -21.67
C TYR A 139 -29.65 102.01 -20.77
N LEU A 140 -30.97 102.17 -20.54
CA LEU A 140 -31.76 101.23 -19.74
C LEU A 140 -31.79 99.83 -20.36
N ARG A 141 -31.95 99.72 -21.69
CA ARG A 141 -31.89 98.43 -22.40
C ARG A 141 -30.51 97.77 -22.29
N ALA A 142 -29.43 98.55 -22.43
CA ALA A 142 -28.07 98.03 -22.27
C ALA A 142 -27.80 97.55 -20.84
N LEU A 143 -28.37 98.21 -19.82
CA LEU A 143 -28.30 97.77 -18.43
C LEU A 143 -29.07 96.45 -18.20
N GLU A 144 -30.30 96.35 -18.72
CA GLU A 144 -31.06 95.09 -18.64
C GLU A 144 -30.35 93.93 -19.34
N ASP A 145 -29.75 94.17 -20.51
CA ASP A 145 -29.03 93.14 -21.24
C ASP A 145 -27.74 92.72 -20.51
N TYR A 146 -27.06 93.67 -19.86
CA TYR A 146 -25.92 93.43 -18.97
C TYR A 146 -26.31 92.56 -17.76
N GLU A 147 -27.40 92.89 -17.07
CA GLU A 147 -27.91 92.11 -15.93
C GLU A 147 -28.32 90.69 -16.35
N LYS A 148 -29.01 90.55 -17.49
CA LYS A 148 -29.40 89.22 -18.04
C LYS A 148 -28.20 88.35 -18.36
N ILE A 149 -27.11 88.91 -18.91
CA ILE A 149 -25.92 88.12 -19.20
C ILE A 149 -25.14 87.77 -17.92
N GLN A 150 -25.14 88.66 -16.92
CA GLN A 150 -24.58 88.37 -15.61
C GLN A 150 -25.33 87.21 -14.93
N GLU A 151 -26.65 87.22 -14.92
CA GLU A 151 -27.47 86.11 -14.39
C GLU A 151 -27.14 84.78 -15.09
N LYS A 152 -27.02 84.78 -16.42
CA LYS A 152 -26.62 83.59 -17.18
C LYS A 152 -25.23 83.07 -16.80
N ILE A 153 -24.28 83.96 -16.52
CA ILE A 153 -22.95 83.60 -16.03
C ILE A 153 -23.04 82.96 -14.64
N GLU A 154 -23.78 83.57 -13.72
CA GLU A 154 -23.98 83.07 -12.35
C GLU A 154 -24.63 81.68 -12.35
N VAL A 155 -25.71 81.50 -13.12
CA VAL A 155 -26.37 80.19 -13.29
C VAL A 155 -25.39 79.18 -13.88
N GLN A 156 -24.62 79.56 -14.91
CA GLN A 156 -23.69 78.63 -15.55
C GLN A 156 -22.56 78.19 -14.62
N LEU A 157 -22.04 79.11 -13.79
CA LEU A 157 -21.05 78.83 -12.75
C LEU A 157 -21.61 77.89 -11.67
N LEU A 158 -22.84 78.14 -11.21
CA LEU A 158 -23.53 77.31 -10.24
C LEU A 158 -23.72 75.88 -10.76
N GLU A 159 -24.17 75.72 -12.01
CA GLU A 159 -24.31 74.40 -12.63
C GLU A 159 -22.97 73.67 -12.78
N ILE A 160 -21.88 74.38 -13.14
CA ILE A 160 -20.53 73.79 -13.19
C ILE A 160 -20.12 73.32 -11.80
N SER A 161 -20.35 74.13 -10.76
CA SER A 161 -20.04 73.75 -9.38
C SER A 161 -20.83 72.54 -8.93
N GLN A 162 -22.11 72.45 -9.31
CA GLN A 162 -22.96 71.30 -8.99
C GLN A 162 -22.48 70.02 -9.68
N GLU A 163 -22.10 70.09 -10.96
CA GLU A 163 -21.55 68.93 -11.67
C GLU A 163 -20.20 68.50 -11.08
N LYS A 164 -19.33 69.44 -10.70
CA LYS A 164 -18.08 69.13 -9.98
C LYS A 164 -18.33 68.42 -8.65
N ASN A 165 -19.33 68.84 -7.88
CA ASN A 165 -19.68 68.16 -6.63
C ASN A 165 -20.15 66.73 -6.87
N LYS A 166 -20.93 66.47 -7.94
CA LYS A 166 -21.33 65.11 -8.34
C LYS A 166 -20.12 64.27 -8.76
N GLU A 167 -19.17 64.88 -9.49
CA GLU A 167 -17.92 64.23 -9.87
C GLU A 167 -17.13 63.77 -8.65
N GLU A 168 -16.98 64.64 -7.65
CA GLU A 168 -16.27 64.33 -6.41
C GLU A 168 -16.93 63.19 -5.65
N GLN A 169 -18.26 63.19 -5.54
CA GLN A 169 -19.02 62.09 -4.93
C GLN A 169 -18.77 60.74 -5.63
N GLU A 170 -18.69 60.70 -6.96
CA GLU A 170 -18.34 59.48 -7.69
C GLU A 170 -16.88 59.07 -7.45
N ARG A 171 -15.95 60.03 -7.31
CA ARG A 171 -14.54 59.75 -6.97
C ARG A 171 -14.40 59.17 -5.57
N GLU A 172 -15.17 59.67 -4.59
CA GLU A 172 -15.23 59.12 -3.24
C GLU A 172 -15.78 57.68 -3.23
N ILE A 173 -16.84 57.40 -4.01
CA ILE A 173 -17.39 56.05 -4.17
C ILE A 173 -16.32 55.10 -4.72
N ILE A 174 -15.60 55.51 -5.78
CA ILE A 174 -14.51 54.70 -6.35
C ILE A 174 -13.41 54.45 -5.31
N SER A 175 -13.00 55.48 -4.56
CA SER A 175 -11.98 55.35 -3.51
C SER A 175 -12.39 54.31 -2.47
N SER A 176 -13.60 54.46 -1.91
CA SER A 176 -14.16 53.54 -0.92
C SER A 176 -14.28 52.10 -1.44
N LYS A 177 -14.69 51.93 -2.70
CA LYS A 177 -14.79 50.62 -3.35
C LYS A 177 -13.43 49.99 -3.60
N ARG A 178 -12.40 50.75 -3.96
CA ARG A 178 -11.02 50.25 -4.11
C ARG A 178 -10.45 49.78 -2.77
N GLU A 179 -10.69 50.51 -1.69
CA GLU A 179 -10.29 50.07 -0.36
C GLU A 179 -11.01 48.78 0.06
N ALA A 180 -12.32 48.69 -0.19
CA ALA A 180 -13.08 47.47 0.06
C ALA A 180 -12.60 46.29 -0.79
N GLN A 181 -12.33 46.53 -2.08
CA GLN A 181 -11.77 45.55 -3.01
C GLN A 181 -10.41 45.04 -2.52
N GLN A 182 -9.53 45.94 -2.06
CA GLN A 182 -8.23 45.55 -1.52
C GLN A 182 -8.37 44.66 -0.28
N ARG A 183 -9.29 44.98 0.64
CA ARG A 183 -9.57 44.13 1.82
C ARG A 183 -10.04 42.73 1.41
N VAL A 184 -10.98 42.63 0.46
CA VAL A 184 -11.48 41.34 -0.04
C VAL A 184 -10.39 40.56 -0.77
N TYR A 185 -9.50 41.25 -1.52
CA TYR A 185 -8.37 40.62 -2.19
C TYR A 185 -7.38 40.00 -1.18
N TRP A 186 -7.05 40.71 -0.09
CA TRP A 186 -6.22 40.16 0.98
C TRP A 186 -6.85 38.93 1.63
N MET A 187 -8.14 38.98 1.91
CA MET A 187 -8.91 37.84 2.43
C MET A 187 -8.88 36.65 1.45
N GLN A 188 -9.01 36.89 0.15
CA GLN A 188 -8.92 35.84 -0.87
C GLN A 188 -7.52 35.21 -0.90
N ASN A 189 -6.45 35.99 -0.75
CA ASN A 189 -5.08 35.46 -0.70
C ASN A 189 -4.84 34.61 0.55
N ASP A 190 -5.37 35.04 1.69
CA ASP A 190 -5.33 34.26 2.94
C ASP A 190 -6.05 32.92 2.78
N GLN A 191 -7.27 32.95 2.23
CA GLN A 191 -8.05 31.75 1.89
C GLN A 191 -7.33 30.81 0.91
N LYS A 192 -6.57 31.34 -0.06
CA LYS A 192 -5.73 30.52 -0.96
C LYS A 192 -4.59 29.85 -0.20
N GLY A 193 -3.96 30.56 0.74
CA GLY A 193 -2.94 30.00 1.62
C GLY A 193 -3.50 28.88 2.51
N ASP A 194 -4.66 29.10 3.10
CA ASP A 194 -5.38 28.09 3.90
C ASP A 194 -5.77 26.87 3.05
N LEU A 195 -6.25 27.09 1.83
CA LEU A 195 -6.57 26.01 0.89
C LEU A 195 -5.33 25.19 0.56
N GLU A 196 -4.23 25.85 0.21
CA GLU A 196 -2.96 25.18 -0.07
C GLU A 196 -2.47 24.38 1.14
N PHE A 197 -2.58 24.94 2.33
CA PHE A 197 -2.23 24.26 3.58
C PHE A 197 -3.10 23.02 3.79
N GLU A 198 -4.42 23.11 3.66
CA GLU A 198 -5.34 21.99 3.83
C GLU A 198 -5.16 20.91 2.75
N GLU A 199 -4.93 21.30 1.49
CA GLU A 199 -4.64 20.36 0.40
C GLU A 199 -3.29 19.66 0.59
N ASN A 200 -2.28 20.37 1.09
CA ASN A 200 -0.98 19.77 1.44
C ASN A 200 -1.09 18.86 2.67
N ARG A 201 -1.90 19.23 3.66
CA ARG A 201 -2.20 18.37 4.81
C ARG A 201 -2.92 17.11 4.36
N LYS A 202 -3.93 17.21 3.49
CA LYS A 202 -4.61 16.06 2.87
C LYS A 202 -3.62 15.15 2.14
N LYS A 203 -2.74 15.72 1.31
CA LYS A 203 -1.69 14.96 0.60
C LYS A 203 -0.72 14.29 1.57
N LEU A 204 -0.30 14.97 2.63
CA LEU A 204 0.60 14.40 3.65
C LEU A 204 -0.06 13.23 4.39
N TYR A 205 -1.32 13.37 4.79
CA TYR A 205 -2.08 12.29 5.46
C TYR A 205 -2.26 11.09 4.53
N LEU A 206 -2.65 11.31 3.27
CA LEU A 206 -2.77 10.24 2.28
C LEU A 206 -1.40 9.59 1.99
N ASN A 207 -0.36 10.38 1.74
CA ASN A 207 0.95 9.86 1.37
C ASN A 207 1.65 9.16 2.53
N LYS A 208 1.62 9.71 3.75
CA LYS A 208 2.29 9.09 4.89
C LYS A 208 1.60 7.79 5.29
N THR A 209 0.27 7.78 5.37
CA THR A 209 -0.48 6.57 5.75
C THR A 209 -0.48 5.52 4.64
N GLN A 210 -0.65 5.90 3.38
CA GLN A 210 -0.60 4.94 2.27
C GLN A 210 0.82 4.43 2.03
N LYS A 211 1.85 5.28 2.10
CA LYS A 211 3.24 4.85 1.95
C LYS A 211 3.71 3.99 3.12
N ASP A 212 3.32 4.30 4.35
CA ASP A 212 3.65 3.45 5.51
C ASP A 212 2.93 2.10 5.41
N ILE A 213 1.67 2.07 4.95
CA ILE A 213 0.93 0.82 4.69
C ILE A 213 1.55 0.06 3.51
N ASP A 214 1.90 0.73 2.41
CA ASP A 214 2.50 0.10 1.23
C ASP A 214 3.91 -0.42 1.54
N LEU A 215 4.70 0.32 2.33
CA LEU A 215 6.01 -0.10 2.81
C LEU A 215 5.87 -1.28 3.77
N LEU A 216 4.96 -1.24 4.74
CA LEU A 216 4.72 -2.36 5.65
C LEU A 216 4.10 -3.57 4.93
N THR A 217 3.31 -3.35 3.88
CA THR A 217 2.74 -4.41 3.04
C THR A 217 3.79 -5.01 2.12
N ALA A 218 4.67 -4.19 1.54
CA ALA A 218 5.81 -4.62 0.74
C ALA A 218 6.87 -5.31 1.60
N GLU A 219 7.14 -4.80 2.80
CA GLU A 219 8.00 -5.42 3.81
C GLU A 219 7.37 -6.72 4.31
N LYS A 220 6.07 -6.77 4.58
CA LYS A 220 5.35 -8.01 4.88
C LYS A 220 5.39 -8.99 3.70
N ALA A 221 5.26 -8.52 2.47
CA ALA A 221 5.33 -9.36 1.27
C ALA A 221 6.75 -9.86 1.00
N GLU A 222 7.77 -9.04 1.23
CA GLU A 222 9.18 -9.39 1.08
C GLU A 222 9.66 -10.26 2.25
N LEU A 223 9.23 -10.01 3.49
CA LEU A 223 9.42 -10.90 4.64
C LEU A 223 8.66 -12.21 4.46
N ARG A 224 7.45 -12.20 3.85
CA ARG A 224 6.75 -13.44 3.43
C ARG A 224 7.47 -14.12 2.29
N LYS A 225 8.05 -13.41 1.34
CA LYS A 225 8.83 -13.96 0.22
C LYS A 225 10.18 -14.50 0.70
N GLN A 226 10.80 -13.87 1.70
CA GLN A 226 12.01 -14.32 2.39
C GLN A 226 11.69 -15.50 3.31
N LEU A 227 10.56 -15.48 4.03
CA LEU A 227 10.05 -16.63 4.78
C LEU A 227 9.72 -17.79 3.84
N ASN A 228 9.09 -17.52 2.69
CA ASN A 228 8.79 -18.52 1.67
C ASN A 228 10.07 -19.00 0.97
N ALA A 229 11.07 -18.13 0.74
CA ALA A 229 12.39 -18.46 0.18
C ALA A 229 13.25 -19.28 1.16
N LEU A 230 13.17 -18.97 2.46
CA LEU A 230 13.79 -19.72 3.55
C LEU A 230 13.04 -21.03 3.83
N GLN A 231 11.74 -21.09 3.55
CA GLN A 231 10.95 -22.31 3.49
C GLN A 231 11.12 -23.08 2.17
N SER A 232 11.79 -22.51 1.15
CA SER A 232 12.04 -23.12 -0.16
C SER A 232 13.53 -23.23 -0.52
N LEU A 233 14.37 -23.49 0.48
CA LEU A 233 15.57 -24.30 0.24
C LEU A 233 15.15 -25.76 -0.01
N GLY A 234 14.67 -26.03 -1.23
CA GLY A 234 14.44 -27.39 -1.75
C GLY A 234 13.38 -27.54 -2.85
N GLN A 235 13.64 -27.00 -4.06
CA GLN A 235 13.04 -27.35 -5.39
C GLN A 235 11.52 -27.18 -5.66
N SER A 236 11.21 -26.57 -6.82
CA SER A 236 9.93 -26.71 -7.52
C SER A 236 9.79 -28.13 -8.10
N ILE A 237 9.00 -28.97 -7.46
CA ILE A 237 8.42 -30.13 -8.12
C ILE A 237 7.29 -29.64 -9.02
N ASN A 238 7.50 -29.82 -10.32
CA ASN A 238 6.51 -29.73 -11.38
C ASN A 238 5.39 -30.75 -11.07
N LEU A 239 4.13 -30.30 -10.93
CA LEU A 239 2.98 -31.15 -10.57
C LEU A 239 2.86 -32.34 -11.53
N GLU A 240 3.19 -32.13 -12.79
CA GLU A 240 3.20 -33.15 -13.83
C GLU A 240 4.25 -34.24 -13.53
N LYS A 241 5.40 -33.86 -12.94
CA LYS A 241 6.42 -34.82 -12.48
C LYS A 241 5.96 -35.63 -11.28
N ALA A 242 5.27 -35.01 -10.33
CA ALA A 242 4.68 -35.72 -9.19
C ALA A 242 3.60 -36.73 -9.66
N ILE A 243 2.77 -36.35 -10.62
CA ILE A 243 1.78 -37.24 -11.24
C ILE A 243 2.46 -38.39 -12.00
N GLU A 244 3.50 -38.11 -12.78
CA GLU A 244 4.28 -39.13 -13.50
C GLU A 244 4.86 -40.17 -12.54
N ILE A 245 5.50 -39.72 -11.47
CA ILE A 245 6.10 -40.59 -10.45
C ILE A 245 5.01 -41.36 -9.70
N ALA A 246 3.91 -40.70 -9.29
CA ALA A 246 2.81 -41.38 -8.61
C ALA A 246 2.17 -42.47 -9.48
N LYS A 247 2.04 -42.26 -10.81
CA LYS A 247 1.58 -43.29 -11.74
C LYS A 247 2.55 -44.49 -11.79
N LYS A 248 3.87 -44.24 -11.83
CA LYS A 248 4.89 -45.32 -11.78
C LYS A 248 4.82 -46.11 -10.48
N VAL A 249 4.69 -45.42 -9.34
CA VAL A 249 4.58 -46.06 -8.02
C VAL A 249 3.27 -46.85 -7.91
N SER A 250 2.16 -46.29 -8.38
CA SER A 250 0.85 -46.94 -8.44
C SER A 250 0.91 -48.26 -9.20
N GLN A 251 1.58 -48.31 -10.35
CA GLN A 251 1.75 -49.55 -11.12
C GLN A 251 2.47 -50.66 -10.33
N LYS A 252 3.50 -50.29 -9.55
CA LYS A 252 4.35 -51.19 -8.77
C LYS A 252 3.71 -51.63 -7.44
N THR A 253 2.96 -50.74 -6.80
CA THR A 253 2.39 -50.96 -5.45
C THR A 253 0.90 -51.30 -5.46
N LYS A 254 0.23 -51.09 -6.60
CA LYS A 254 -1.23 -51.18 -6.79
C LYS A 254 -2.05 -50.20 -5.94
N VAL A 255 -1.41 -49.17 -5.38
CA VAL A 255 -2.09 -48.08 -4.66
C VAL A 255 -2.55 -47.03 -5.66
N ARG A 256 -3.80 -46.56 -5.55
CA ARG A 256 -4.38 -45.57 -6.47
C ARG A 256 -3.53 -44.30 -6.56
N THR A 257 -3.28 -43.83 -7.78
CA THR A 257 -2.42 -42.67 -8.07
C THR A 257 -2.90 -41.41 -7.34
N ALA A 258 -4.19 -41.11 -7.43
CA ALA A 258 -4.78 -39.94 -6.77
C ALA A 258 -4.67 -40.03 -5.25
N PHE A 259 -4.79 -41.23 -4.67
CA PHE A 259 -4.61 -41.43 -3.24
C PHE A 259 -3.16 -41.18 -2.81
N LEU A 260 -2.16 -41.63 -3.57
CA LEU A 260 -0.74 -41.32 -3.32
C LEU A 260 -0.49 -39.80 -3.35
N LEU A 261 -1.07 -39.08 -4.31
CA LEU A 261 -0.97 -37.62 -4.41
C LEU A 261 -1.71 -36.92 -3.25
N GLY A 262 -2.86 -37.43 -2.85
CA GLY A 262 -3.62 -36.95 -1.70
C GLY A 262 -2.83 -37.06 -0.40
N VAL A 263 -2.19 -38.20 -0.14
CA VAL A 263 -1.31 -38.38 1.04
C VAL A 263 -0.13 -37.42 0.94
N LEU A 264 0.58 -37.40 -0.19
CA LEU A 264 1.70 -36.48 -0.41
C LEU A 264 1.35 -35.00 -0.21
N ARG A 265 0.14 -34.59 -0.63
CA ARG A 265 -0.37 -33.23 -0.47
C ARG A 265 -0.55 -32.84 0.99
N VAL A 266 -1.04 -33.77 1.82
CA VAL A 266 -1.25 -33.53 3.25
C VAL A 266 0.06 -33.63 4.03
N GLU A 267 0.91 -34.61 3.70
CA GLU A 267 2.19 -34.83 4.38
C GLU A 267 3.18 -33.66 4.18
N SER A 268 3.32 -33.16 2.96
CA SER A 268 4.41 -32.23 2.63
C SER A 268 4.05 -31.16 1.61
N ASN A 269 2.76 -30.94 1.33
CA ASN A 269 2.35 -30.02 0.26
C ASN A 269 3.04 -30.35 -1.07
N MET A 270 2.98 -31.61 -1.51
CA MET A 270 3.60 -32.10 -2.78
C MET A 270 5.13 -32.14 -2.77
N GLY A 271 5.75 -32.34 -1.59
CA GLY A 271 7.20 -32.32 -1.42
C GLY A 271 7.80 -30.93 -1.28
N GLN A 272 6.98 -29.87 -1.30
CA GLN A 272 7.43 -28.49 -1.12
C GLN A 272 7.76 -28.15 0.33
N ASN A 273 7.23 -28.91 1.29
CA ASN A 273 7.44 -28.72 2.72
C ASN A 273 7.89 -30.04 3.37
N VAL A 274 9.17 -30.37 3.20
CA VAL A 274 9.81 -31.53 3.85
C VAL A 274 10.20 -31.24 5.32
N GLY A 275 9.79 -30.09 5.84
CA GLY A 275 10.09 -29.58 7.17
C GLY A 275 11.28 -28.61 7.19
N GLY A 276 11.27 -27.68 8.16
CA GLY A 276 12.39 -26.74 8.43
C GLY A 276 13.05 -27.01 9.79
N GLY A 277 12.93 -28.24 10.29
CA GLY A 277 13.50 -28.71 11.55
C GLY A 277 14.89 -29.32 11.37
N THR A 278 15.58 -29.55 12.48
CA THR A 278 16.87 -30.25 12.51
C THR A 278 16.78 -31.47 13.41
N TYR A 279 17.44 -32.57 13.03
CA TYR A 279 17.34 -33.81 13.80
C TYR A 279 17.65 -33.61 15.30
N LYS A 280 18.64 -32.77 15.64
CA LYS A 280 19.03 -32.53 17.03
C LYS A 280 17.91 -31.96 17.91
N ASN A 281 17.08 -31.06 17.35
CA ASN A 281 16.12 -30.30 18.13
C ASN A 281 14.71 -30.86 17.98
N ASP A 282 14.41 -31.40 16.80
CA ASP A 282 13.06 -31.77 16.41
C ASP A 282 12.83 -33.29 16.46
N MET A 283 13.87 -34.09 16.23
CA MET A 283 13.77 -35.55 16.25
C MET A 283 14.04 -36.10 17.65
N ASN A 284 13.32 -37.16 18.02
CA ASN A 284 13.60 -37.91 19.23
C ASN A 284 15.09 -38.35 19.27
N PRO A 285 15.84 -38.08 20.35
CA PRO A 285 17.26 -38.45 20.50
C PRO A 285 17.57 -39.92 20.18
N ALA A 286 16.64 -40.84 20.44
CA ALA A 286 16.81 -42.26 20.13
C ALA A 286 16.98 -42.55 18.63
N LEU A 287 16.54 -41.64 17.75
CA LEU A 287 16.61 -41.79 16.29
C LEU A 287 17.80 -41.04 15.66
N HIS A 288 18.59 -40.29 16.45
CA HIS A 288 19.68 -39.46 15.93
C HIS A 288 20.77 -40.27 15.25
N GLU A 289 21.18 -41.40 15.83
CA GLU A 289 22.18 -42.28 15.22
C GLU A 289 21.67 -42.87 13.90
N THR A 290 20.44 -43.38 13.90
CA THR A 290 19.78 -43.91 12.70
C THR A 290 19.71 -42.88 11.57
N PHE A 291 19.35 -41.64 11.89
CA PHE A 291 19.33 -40.54 10.93
C PHE A 291 20.73 -40.24 10.36
N LYS A 292 21.74 -40.18 11.22
CA LYS A 292 23.13 -39.93 10.79
C LYS A 292 23.67 -41.04 9.89
N ASP A 293 23.32 -42.29 10.18
CA ASP A 293 23.71 -43.43 9.35
C ASP A 293 23.11 -43.34 7.94
N ILE A 294 21.83 -42.95 7.82
CA ILE A 294 21.16 -42.73 6.53
C ILE A 294 21.86 -41.59 5.75
N CYS A 295 22.12 -40.45 6.40
CA CYS A 295 22.83 -39.35 5.75
C CYS A 295 24.25 -39.77 5.30
N LYS A 296 24.97 -40.53 6.13
CA LYS A 296 26.30 -41.05 5.81
C LYS A 296 26.28 -41.98 4.60
N GLU A 297 25.30 -42.89 4.53
CA GLU A 297 25.10 -43.81 3.41
C GLU A 297 24.89 -43.03 2.09
N LEU A 298 24.16 -41.93 2.14
CA LEU A 298 23.88 -41.04 0.99
C LEU A 298 24.98 -40.00 0.70
N GLY A 299 26.03 -39.93 1.53
CA GLY A 299 27.07 -38.90 1.41
C GLY A 299 26.59 -37.47 1.75
N LEU A 300 25.50 -37.35 2.52
CA LEU A 300 24.88 -36.08 2.90
C LEU A 300 25.34 -35.63 4.30
N ASP A 301 25.37 -34.31 4.54
CA ASP A 301 25.62 -33.76 5.87
C ASP A 301 24.33 -33.77 6.71
N PRO A 302 24.23 -34.56 7.80
CA PRO A 302 23.03 -34.63 8.63
C PRO A 302 22.60 -33.28 9.21
N LYS A 303 23.53 -32.32 9.34
CA LYS A 303 23.19 -30.98 9.86
C LYS A 303 22.45 -30.12 8.84
N LYS A 304 22.60 -30.41 7.54
CA LYS A 304 22.01 -29.64 6.44
C LYS A 304 20.74 -30.29 5.89
N MET A 305 20.46 -31.54 6.26
CA MET A 305 19.27 -32.23 5.80
C MET A 305 18.02 -31.84 6.61
N PRO A 306 16.95 -31.39 5.96
CA PRO A 306 15.73 -30.98 6.63
C PRO A 306 14.93 -32.18 7.14
N VAL A 307 14.30 -31.99 8.29
CA VAL A 307 13.29 -32.89 8.86
C VAL A 307 12.09 -32.10 9.36
N SER A 308 10.97 -32.78 9.59
CA SER A 308 9.77 -32.16 10.18
C SER A 308 10.07 -31.56 11.55
N ARG A 309 9.47 -30.39 11.83
CA ARG A 309 9.59 -29.75 13.15
C ARG A 309 8.79 -30.52 14.18
N ARG A 310 9.25 -30.52 15.43
CA ARG A 310 8.45 -31.08 16.53
C ARG A 310 7.26 -30.16 16.84
N VAL A 311 6.14 -30.78 17.20
CA VAL A 311 4.97 -30.05 17.70
C VAL A 311 4.99 -30.09 19.22
N CYS A 312 5.10 -28.93 19.87
CA CYS A 312 5.10 -28.82 21.32
C CYS A 312 3.70 -28.60 21.86
N TYR A 313 3.07 -29.68 22.30
CA TYR A 313 1.71 -29.65 22.84
C TYR A 313 1.69 -29.75 24.38
N ASN A 314 2.83 -30.03 25.02
CA ASN A 314 2.93 -30.08 26.47
C ASN A 314 4.20 -29.38 26.99
N PRO A 315 4.11 -28.07 27.29
CA PRO A 315 5.21 -27.30 27.85
C PRO A 315 5.70 -27.80 29.21
N LYS A 316 4.89 -28.61 29.93
CA LYS A 316 5.24 -29.18 31.24
C LYS A 316 5.99 -30.52 31.14
N ALA A 317 6.19 -31.05 29.93
CA ALA A 317 6.97 -32.27 29.73
C ALA A 317 8.44 -32.05 30.13
N LYS A 318 9.16 -33.14 30.42
CA LYS A 318 10.58 -33.10 30.86
C LYS A 318 11.51 -32.39 29.87
N ASP A 319 11.17 -32.43 28.59
CA ASP A 319 11.87 -31.78 27.49
C ASP A 319 11.25 -30.42 27.09
N GLY A 320 10.27 -29.94 27.87
CA GLY A 320 9.54 -28.70 27.66
C GLY A 320 8.61 -28.68 26.45
N CYS A 321 8.33 -29.82 25.82
CA CYS A 321 7.60 -29.87 24.55
C CYS A 321 6.57 -30.99 24.47
N GLY A 322 6.91 -32.19 24.95
CA GLY A 322 6.03 -33.36 24.97
C GLY A 322 5.78 -34.02 23.60
N GLY A 323 6.23 -33.42 22.50
CA GLY A 323 6.09 -33.97 21.16
C GLY A 323 7.40 -33.96 20.37
N TRP A 324 7.44 -34.78 19.32
CA TRP A 324 8.59 -34.93 18.42
C TRP A 324 8.16 -34.74 16.97
N GLY A 325 9.11 -34.29 16.16
CA GLY A 325 9.09 -34.34 14.69
C GLY A 325 10.20 -35.27 14.23
N GLY A 326 10.93 -34.89 13.18
CA GLY A 326 12.06 -35.67 12.66
C GLY A 326 11.71 -36.54 11.45
N ALA A 327 10.54 -36.36 10.85
CA ALA A 327 10.18 -37.05 9.63
C ALA A 327 11.00 -36.50 8.44
N MET A 328 11.47 -37.38 7.56
CA MET A 328 12.37 -37.06 6.45
C MET A 328 11.61 -37.00 5.12
N GLY A 329 11.97 -36.02 4.30
CA GLY A 329 11.64 -35.96 2.88
C GLY A 329 10.15 -35.80 2.54
N PRO A 330 9.79 -35.85 1.24
CA PRO A 330 8.43 -35.57 0.76
C PRO A 330 7.36 -36.46 1.38
N ALA A 331 7.72 -37.71 1.68
CA ALA A 331 6.78 -38.66 2.28
C ALA A 331 6.76 -38.63 3.81
N GLN A 332 7.54 -37.76 4.46
CA GLN A 332 7.56 -37.62 5.93
C GLN A 332 7.78 -38.95 6.66
N PHE A 333 8.81 -39.72 6.27
CA PHE A 333 9.17 -40.95 6.96
C PHE A 333 10.11 -40.70 8.14
N MET A 334 9.79 -41.24 9.32
CA MET A 334 10.76 -41.31 10.42
C MET A 334 11.97 -42.18 10.04
N PRO A 335 13.20 -41.91 10.54
CA PRO A 335 14.40 -42.66 10.17
C PRO A 335 14.28 -44.17 10.33
N SER A 336 13.75 -44.63 11.47
CA SER A 336 13.54 -46.06 11.72
C SER A 336 12.53 -46.67 10.75
N THR A 337 11.48 -45.92 10.39
CA THR A 337 10.51 -46.35 9.39
C THR A 337 11.14 -46.41 8.01
N TRP A 338 11.95 -45.42 7.61
CA TRP A 338 12.68 -45.45 6.33
C TRP A 338 13.55 -46.69 6.20
N LEU A 339 14.33 -47.04 7.23
CA LEU A 339 15.16 -48.24 7.22
C LEU A 339 14.34 -49.53 7.02
N ALA A 340 13.11 -49.60 7.53
CA ALA A 340 12.25 -50.76 7.33
C ALA A 340 11.79 -50.92 5.87
N TYR A 341 11.83 -49.85 5.06
CA TYR A 341 11.41 -49.87 3.67
C TYR A 341 12.57 -49.73 2.66
N LYS A 342 13.76 -49.26 3.07
CA LYS A 342 14.83 -48.87 2.15
C LYS A 342 15.22 -49.95 1.13
N ASP A 343 15.38 -51.20 1.55
CA ASP A 343 15.81 -52.28 0.63
C ASP A 343 14.74 -52.58 -0.43
N ARG A 344 13.46 -52.45 -0.04
CA ARG A 344 12.32 -52.61 -0.96
C ARG A 344 12.21 -51.43 -1.91
N VAL A 345 12.50 -50.22 -1.45
CA VAL A 345 12.58 -49.02 -2.29
C VAL A 345 13.69 -49.18 -3.32
N ALA A 346 14.91 -49.50 -2.89
CA ALA A 346 16.06 -49.70 -3.76
C ALA A 346 15.77 -50.73 -4.87
N LYS A 347 15.12 -51.85 -4.51
CA LYS A 347 14.72 -52.89 -5.47
C LYS A 347 13.65 -52.40 -6.46
N MET A 348 12.74 -51.51 -6.03
CA MET A 348 11.65 -51.02 -6.87
C MET A 348 12.04 -49.83 -7.74
N THR A 349 12.90 -48.92 -7.28
CA THR A 349 13.33 -47.72 -8.03
C THR A 349 14.62 -47.94 -8.79
N GLY A 350 15.48 -48.84 -8.32
CA GLY A 350 16.82 -49.06 -8.87
C GLY A 350 17.88 -48.14 -8.25
N ASN A 351 17.49 -47.19 -7.39
CA ASN A 351 18.42 -46.31 -6.69
C ASN A 351 19.09 -47.06 -5.53
N ASN A 352 20.43 -47.06 -5.50
CA ASN A 352 21.19 -47.72 -4.45
C ASN A 352 22.43 -46.89 -4.03
N PRO A 353 22.44 -46.27 -2.84
CA PRO A 353 21.38 -46.31 -1.83
C PRO A 353 20.17 -45.42 -2.20
N PRO A 354 18.94 -45.81 -1.83
CA PRO A 354 17.75 -44.99 -2.07
C PRO A 354 17.71 -43.79 -1.12
N ASN A 355 17.15 -42.67 -1.58
CA ASN A 355 17.19 -41.38 -0.91
C ASN A 355 15.79 -40.95 -0.41
N PRO A 356 15.55 -40.77 0.91
CA PRO A 356 14.24 -40.36 1.41
C PRO A 356 13.83 -38.94 0.99
N TRP A 357 14.77 -38.10 0.55
CA TRP A 357 14.49 -36.77 0.02
C TRP A 357 14.31 -36.75 -1.51
N ASP A 358 14.61 -37.84 -2.20
CA ASP A 358 14.24 -38.01 -3.61
C ASP A 358 12.75 -38.33 -3.73
N LEU A 359 12.07 -37.70 -4.69
CA LEU A 359 10.63 -37.82 -4.81
C LEU A 359 10.19 -39.24 -5.23
N GLU A 360 10.91 -39.90 -6.14
CA GLU A 360 10.56 -41.24 -6.60
C GLU A 360 10.77 -42.28 -5.49
N ASP A 361 11.88 -42.21 -4.77
CA ASP A 361 12.18 -43.09 -3.65
C ASP A 361 11.20 -42.86 -2.47
N ALA A 362 10.88 -41.61 -2.16
CA ALA A 362 9.93 -41.25 -1.09
C ALA A 362 8.50 -41.72 -1.39
N LEU A 363 7.98 -41.45 -2.60
CA LEU A 363 6.66 -41.92 -3.00
C LEU A 363 6.62 -43.46 -3.07
N THR A 364 7.71 -44.09 -3.51
CA THR A 364 7.78 -45.56 -3.54
C THR A 364 7.68 -46.14 -2.12
N ALA A 365 8.40 -45.58 -1.14
CA ALA A 365 8.26 -45.98 0.25
C ALA A 365 6.83 -45.77 0.77
N MET A 366 6.23 -44.62 0.46
CA MET A 366 4.85 -44.29 0.84
C MET A 366 3.86 -45.31 0.28
N GLY A 367 3.94 -45.60 -1.03
CA GLY A 367 3.07 -46.58 -1.68
C GLY A 367 3.24 -47.98 -1.10
N ILE A 368 4.48 -48.40 -0.80
CA ILE A 368 4.73 -49.69 -0.15
C ILE A 368 4.08 -49.75 1.25
N LYS A 369 4.21 -48.69 2.05
CA LYS A 369 3.61 -48.63 3.40
C LYS A 369 2.07 -48.64 3.34
N LEU A 370 1.47 -47.84 2.46
CA LEU A 370 0.02 -47.76 2.28
C LEU A 370 -0.58 -49.07 1.75
N ALA A 371 0.10 -49.73 0.79
CA ALA A 371 -0.33 -51.01 0.22
C ALA A 371 -0.45 -52.14 1.26
N ALA A 372 0.25 -52.04 2.40
CA ALA A 372 0.21 -53.04 3.45
C ALA A 372 -1.13 -53.07 4.21
N VAL A 373 -1.98 -52.04 4.07
CA VAL A 373 -3.30 -52.00 4.72
C VAL A 373 -4.31 -52.76 3.85
N PRO A 374 -5.00 -53.79 4.39
CA PRO A 374 -5.93 -54.61 3.62
C PRO A 374 -7.03 -53.78 2.94
N GLY A 375 -7.21 -53.99 1.64
CA GLY A 375 -8.22 -53.31 0.82
C GLY A 375 -7.71 -52.09 0.06
N VAL A 376 -6.55 -51.52 0.41
CA VAL A 376 -5.96 -50.37 -0.30
C VAL A 376 -5.61 -50.73 -1.74
N THR A 377 -4.96 -51.88 -1.97
CA THR A 377 -4.58 -52.33 -3.32
C THR A 377 -5.76 -52.77 -4.17
N SER A 378 -6.94 -52.93 -3.57
CA SER A 378 -8.21 -53.17 -4.27
C SER A 378 -8.99 -51.87 -4.50
N GLY A 379 -8.43 -50.70 -4.19
CA GLY A 379 -9.04 -49.38 -4.39
C GLY A 379 -10.23 -49.10 -3.48
N LYS A 380 -10.35 -49.78 -2.32
CA LYS A 380 -11.45 -49.51 -1.38
C LYS A 380 -11.21 -48.19 -0.66
N GLU A 381 -12.04 -47.19 -0.91
CA GLU A 381 -11.93 -45.86 -0.32
C GLU A 381 -11.92 -45.88 1.22
N SER A 382 -12.72 -46.73 1.86
CA SER A 382 -12.70 -46.91 3.32
C SER A 382 -11.37 -47.45 3.85
N ALA A 383 -10.68 -48.28 3.05
CA ALA A 383 -9.34 -48.78 3.36
C ALA A 383 -8.27 -47.70 3.11
N GLU A 384 -8.42 -46.86 2.08
CA GLU A 384 -7.57 -45.70 1.83
C GLU A 384 -7.67 -44.67 2.97
N LYS A 385 -8.89 -44.33 3.40
CA LYS A 385 -9.14 -43.47 4.58
C LYS A 385 -8.43 -44.00 5.82
N LYS A 386 -8.61 -45.29 6.10
CA LYS A 386 -7.94 -45.98 7.22
C LYS A 386 -6.43 -45.94 7.06
N ALA A 387 -5.91 -46.24 5.87
CA ALA A 387 -4.48 -46.28 5.61
C ALA A 387 -3.82 -44.91 5.76
N ALA A 388 -4.48 -43.83 5.34
CA ALA A 388 -4.02 -42.47 5.56
C ALA A 388 -3.99 -42.12 7.05
N ALA A 389 -5.04 -42.43 7.81
CA ALA A 389 -5.06 -42.20 9.26
C ALA A 389 -3.98 -43.04 9.99
N MET A 390 -3.75 -44.29 9.56
CA MET A 390 -2.66 -45.14 10.06
C MET A 390 -1.28 -44.61 9.65
N TYR A 391 -1.17 -43.96 8.49
CA TYR A 391 0.08 -43.39 8.01
C TYR A 391 0.60 -42.33 8.98
N LEU A 392 -0.31 -41.48 9.48
CA LEU A 392 -0.05 -40.45 10.50
C LEU A 392 0.10 -41.04 11.91
N ALA A 393 -0.90 -41.79 12.39
CA ALA A 393 -1.05 -42.10 13.82
C ALA A 393 -0.82 -43.57 14.21
N GLY A 394 -0.43 -44.42 13.26
CA GLY A 394 -0.18 -45.84 13.52
C GLY A 394 -1.41 -46.57 14.06
N SER A 395 -1.27 -47.26 15.19
CA SER A 395 -2.36 -48.03 15.82
C SER A 395 -3.47 -47.15 16.40
N ALA A 396 -3.21 -45.86 16.65
CA ALA A 396 -4.21 -44.92 17.19
C ALA A 396 -5.08 -44.27 16.10
N TRP A 397 -5.05 -44.78 14.87
CA TRP A 397 -5.67 -44.18 13.68
C TRP A 397 -7.17 -43.84 13.82
N GLU A 398 -7.92 -44.57 14.64
CA GLU A 398 -9.36 -44.32 14.85
C GLU A 398 -9.62 -42.92 15.42
N ASN A 399 -8.70 -42.40 16.25
CA ASN A 399 -8.76 -41.04 16.80
C ASN A 399 -8.41 -39.95 15.78
N TYR A 400 -7.92 -40.34 14.59
CA TYR A 400 -7.43 -39.45 13.53
C TYR A 400 -8.14 -39.69 12.20
N SER A 401 -9.41 -40.14 12.25
CA SER A 401 -10.23 -40.39 11.05
C SER A 401 -10.38 -39.15 10.17
N TRP A 402 -10.42 -37.95 10.75
CA TRP A 402 -10.42 -36.66 10.05
C TRP A 402 -9.24 -36.48 9.11
N TYR A 403 -8.07 -37.08 9.42
CA TYR A 403 -6.89 -37.03 8.57
C TYR A 403 -7.10 -37.79 7.28
N GLY A 404 -7.72 -38.98 7.38
CA GLY A 404 -8.10 -39.79 6.23
C GLY A 404 -9.13 -39.07 5.34
N GLU A 405 -10.11 -38.37 5.93
CA GLU A 405 -11.08 -37.56 5.17
C GLU A 405 -10.39 -36.45 4.38
N ARG A 406 -9.45 -35.76 5.02
CA ARG A 406 -8.69 -34.69 4.38
C ARG A 406 -7.83 -35.20 3.22
N VAL A 407 -7.20 -36.36 3.38
CA VAL A 407 -6.44 -37.01 2.30
C VAL A 407 -7.34 -37.38 1.13
N LEU A 408 -8.51 -37.98 1.41
CA LEU A 408 -9.45 -38.36 0.35
C LEU A 408 -10.01 -37.14 -0.39
N TYR A 409 -10.33 -36.06 0.31
CA TYR A 409 -10.75 -34.80 -0.32
C TYR A 409 -9.74 -34.32 -1.37
N TYR A 410 -8.43 -34.32 -1.06
CA TYR A 410 -7.41 -33.97 -2.04
C TYR A 410 -7.24 -35.03 -3.12
N ALA A 411 -7.35 -36.31 -2.77
CA ALA A 411 -7.30 -37.40 -3.75
C ALA A 411 -8.41 -37.25 -4.79
N ASP A 412 -9.65 -36.96 -4.39
CA ASP A 412 -10.76 -36.74 -5.32
C ASP A 412 -10.51 -35.52 -6.23
N GLY A 413 -9.89 -34.47 -5.70
CA GLY A 413 -9.44 -33.33 -6.50
C GLY A 413 -8.41 -33.72 -7.57
N PHE A 414 -7.41 -34.53 -7.22
CA PHE A 414 -6.42 -35.03 -8.18
C PHE A 414 -7.01 -36.04 -9.17
N GLU A 415 -7.96 -36.86 -8.74
CA GLU A 415 -8.66 -37.81 -9.60
C GLU A 415 -9.45 -37.07 -10.69
N LYS A 416 -10.19 -36.00 -10.32
CA LYS A 416 -10.88 -35.13 -11.29
C LYS A 416 -9.88 -34.50 -12.26
N TYR A 417 -8.82 -33.88 -11.74
CA TYR A 417 -7.78 -33.23 -12.54
C TYR A 417 -7.08 -34.18 -13.54
N MET A 418 -6.93 -35.47 -13.21
CA MET A 418 -6.31 -36.45 -14.10
C MET A 418 -7.27 -37.04 -15.14
N ASN A 419 -8.58 -36.88 -14.93
CA ASN A 419 -9.64 -37.41 -15.80
C ASN A 419 -10.20 -36.34 -16.76
N ASP A 420 -10.07 -35.06 -16.40
CA ASP A 420 -10.22 -33.91 -17.30
C ASP A 420 -9.01 -33.78 -18.25
#